data_AF-A0A545TIY1-F1
#
_entry.id   AF-A0A545TIY1-F1
#
_cell.length_a   1.000
_cell.length_b   1.000
_cell.length_c   1.000
_cell.angle_alpha   90.00
_cell.angle_beta   90.00
_cell.angle_gamma   90.00
#
_symmetry.space_group_name_H-M   'P 1'
#
loop_
_entity.id
_entity.type
_entity.pdbx_description
1 polymer ?
#
loop_
_entity_poly.entity_id
_entity_poly.type
_entity_poly.pdbx_seq_one_letter_code
_entity_poly.pdbx_strand_id
1 'polypeptide(L)'
;MKYSAEDYNFLIYVLKKNIISYKELIDWSYTQYTDEGIDPFVEKIVLSSDLGEVVKLIQDSFCVYGDIDEKTLLGEISHKYYQGELNMRKAVQIVLYDWDIKLSKEDESNLYIADDYFDWHPNPEKMAAEIVNDFFNPYRPIYEALLLKFKA
;
A
#
# COMPACT_ATOMS: atom_id res chain seq x y z
N MET A 1 -18.49 8.87 9.94
CA MET A 1 -17.25 8.84 9.13
C MET A 1 -17.58 8.21 7.79
N LYS A 2 -17.09 8.79 6.69
CA LYS A 2 -17.37 8.28 5.33
C LYS A 2 -16.57 7.02 5.00
N TYR A 3 -15.34 6.95 5.50
CA TYR A 3 -14.42 5.83 5.36
C TYR A 3 -14.21 5.09 6.69
N SER A 4 -13.68 3.86 6.63
CA SER A 4 -13.28 3.09 7.82
C SER A 4 -11.97 3.63 8.42
N ALA A 5 -11.63 3.21 9.64
CA ALA A 5 -10.33 3.52 10.24
C ALA A 5 -9.16 2.96 9.40
N GLU A 6 -9.34 1.77 8.80
CA GLU A 6 -8.36 1.14 7.91
C GLU A 6 -8.12 1.99 6.65
N ASP A 7 -9.18 2.57 6.09
CA ASP A 7 -9.08 3.45 4.92
C ASP A 7 -8.28 4.73 5.24
N TYR A 8 -8.50 5.36 6.40
CA TYR A 8 -7.69 6.52 6.81
C TYR A 8 -6.25 6.15 7.15
N ASN A 9 -6.02 4.98 7.77
CA ASN A 9 -4.66 4.46 7.99
C ASN A 9 -3.94 4.28 6.64
N PHE A 10 -4.62 3.72 5.65
CA PHE A 10 -4.09 3.57 4.29
C PHE A 10 -3.81 4.93 3.65
N LEU A 11 -4.71 5.90 3.77
CA LEU A 11 -4.48 7.27 3.29
C LEU A 11 -3.20 7.88 3.90
N ILE A 12 -3.05 7.80 5.22
CA ILE A 12 -1.85 8.28 5.92
C ILE A 12 -0.60 7.60 5.37
N TYR A 13 -0.68 6.29 5.11
CA TYR A 13 0.44 5.55 4.55
C TYR A 13 0.84 6.03 3.15
N VAL A 14 -0.12 6.10 2.22
CA VAL A 14 0.16 6.51 0.85
C VAL A 14 0.63 7.96 0.78
N LEU A 15 0.17 8.82 1.70
CA LEU A 15 0.71 10.16 1.90
C LEU A 15 2.17 10.13 2.34
N LYS A 16 2.49 9.41 3.43
CA LYS A 16 3.88 9.29 3.93
C LYS A 16 4.86 8.76 2.89
N LYS A 17 4.39 7.91 1.97
CA LYS A 17 5.18 7.37 0.85
C LYS A 17 5.15 8.23 -0.42
N ASN A 18 4.45 9.37 -0.42
CA ASN A 18 4.27 10.25 -1.58
C ASN A 18 3.69 9.53 -2.82
N ILE A 19 2.78 8.57 -2.59
CA ILE A 19 2.14 7.76 -3.65
C ILE A 19 0.95 8.50 -4.28
N ILE A 20 0.30 9.36 -3.50
CA ILE A 20 -0.72 10.29 -3.97
C ILE A 20 -0.17 11.72 -3.94
N SER A 21 -0.60 12.51 -4.91
CA SER A 21 -0.26 13.91 -5.07
C SER A 21 -1.04 14.80 -4.11
N TYR A 22 -0.55 16.03 -3.92
CA TYR A 22 -1.28 17.06 -3.17
C TYR A 22 -2.65 17.36 -3.79
N LYS A 23 -2.77 17.28 -5.13
CA LYS A 23 -4.06 17.46 -5.81
C LYS A 23 -5.06 16.37 -5.41
N GLU A 24 -4.66 15.10 -5.47
CA GLU A 24 -5.50 13.97 -5.07
C GLU A 24 -5.91 14.08 -3.59
N LEU A 25 -5.01 14.55 -2.72
CA LEU A 25 -5.33 14.86 -1.32
C LEU A 25 -6.39 15.96 -1.18
N ILE A 26 -6.27 17.04 -1.95
CA ILE A 26 -7.27 18.13 -1.95
C ILE A 26 -8.61 17.62 -2.46
N ASP A 27 -8.63 16.87 -3.57
CA ASP A 27 -9.85 16.28 -4.12
C ASP A 27 -10.52 15.37 -3.09
N TRP A 28 -9.75 14.51 -2.40
CA TRP A 28 -10.26 13.71 -1.28
C TRP A 28 -10.83 14.57 -0.14
N SER A 29 -10.19 15.69 0.22
CA SER A 29 -10.65 16.54 1.32
C SER A 29 -12.02 17.17 1.04
N TYR A 30 -12.32 17.49 -0.22
CA TYR A 30 -13.66 17.91 -0.65
C TYR A 30 -14.70 16.80 -0.52
N THR A 31 -14.30 15.54 -0.52
CA THR A 31 -15.24 14.43 -0.29
C THR A 31 -15.63 14.26 1.18
N GLN A 32 -14.95 14.93 2.11
CA GLN A 32 -15.21 14.85 3.56
C GLN A 32 -16.30 15.81 4.05
N TYR A 33 -16.83 16.67 3.18
CA TYR A 33 -17.95 17.54 3.53
C TYR A 33 -19.16 16.73 3.98
N THR A 34 -19.73 17.12 5.11
CA THR A 34 -21.04 16.65 5.57
C THR A 34 -22.15 17.51 4.95
N ASP A 35 -23.38 16.99 4.93
CA ASP A 35 -24.56 17.74 4.46
C ASP A 35 -24.82 19.05 5.23
N GLU A 36 -24.20 19.17 6.41
CA GLU A 36 -24.26 20.38 7.24
C GLU A 36 -23.30 21.48 6.75
N GLY A 37 -22.31 21.17 5.91
CA GLY A 37 -21.41 22.15 5.28
C GLY A 37 -20.46 22.90 6.24
N ILE A 38 -20.42 22.50 7.51
CA ILE A 38 -19.83 23.30 8.61
C ILE A 38 -18.32 23.09 8.80
N ASP A 39 -17.73 21.98 8.33
CA ASP A 39 -16.31 21.69 8.62
C ASP A 39 -15.50 21.41 7.35
N PRO A 40 -14.96 22.46 6.68
CA PRO A 40 -14.16 22.29 5.47
C PRO A 40 -12.81 21.69 5.84
N PHE A 41 -12.74 20.36 5.82
CA PHE A 41 -11.48 19.61 5.98
C PHE A 41 -10.43 20.05 4.94
N VAL A 42 -10.89 20.52 3.78
CA VAL A 42 -10.05 21.14 2.75
C VAL A 42 -9.36 22.41 3.24
N GLU A 43 -10.02 23.29 3.99
CA GLU A 43 -9.39 24.52 4.50
C GLU A 43 -8.27 24.19 5.47
N LYS A 44 -8.49 23.19 6.35
CA LYS A 44 -7.45 22.71 7.27
C LYS A 44 -6.24 22.13 6.52
N ILE A 45 -6.46 21.39 5.43
CA ILE A 45 -5.37 20.87 4.58
C ILE A 45 -4.65 21.99 3.83
N VAL A 46 -5.39 22.95 3.26
CA VAL A 46 -4.80 24.09 2.52
C VAL A 46 -3.99 24.99 3.44
N LEU A 47 -4.41 25.13 4.70
CA LEU A 47 -3.69 25.90 5.72
C LEU A 47 -2.53 25.12 6.37
N SER A 48 -2.38 23.82 6.09
CA SER A 48 -1.27 23.03 6.60
C SER A 48 0.03 23.42 5.90
N SER A 49 1.09 23.62 6.68
CA SER A 49 2.41 24.06 6.19
C SER A 49 3.17 22.92 5.53
N ASP A 50 2.93 21.69 5.97
CA ASP A 50 3.59 20.49 5.47
C ASP A 50 2.70 19.23 5.59
N LEU A 51 3.20 18.13 5.02
CA LEU A 51 2.51 16.84 5.04
C LEU A 51 2.39 16.23 6.45
N GLY A 52 3.31 16.55 7.36
CA GLY A 52 3.27 16.09 8.74
C GLY A 52 2.08 16.69 9.50
N GLU A 53 1.79 17.97 9.29
CA GLU A 53 0.59 18.63 9.82
C GLU A 53 -0.70 18.00 9.26
N VAL A 54 -0.74 17.72 7.95
CA VAL A 54 -1.87 17.00 7.33
C VAL A 54 -2.06 15.62 7.94
N VAL A 55 -0.99 14.84 8.08
CA VAL A 55 -1.05 13.50 8.68
C VAL A 55 -1.59 13.59 10.10
N LYS A 56 -1.05 14.50 10.91
CA LYS A 56 -1.51 14.70 12.29
C LYS A 56 -2.98 15.11 12.35
N LEU A 57 -3.41 16.00 11.46
CA LEU A 57 -4.80 16.40 11.35
C LEU A 57 -5.72 15.20 11.09
N ILE A 58 -5.35 14.32 10.17
CA ILE A 58 -6.11 13.09 9.87
C ILE A 58 -6.11 12.15 11.09
N GLN A 59 -4.95 11.95 11.72
CA GLN A 59 -4.82 11.11 12.92
C GLN A 59 -5.72 11.61 14.07
N ASP A 60 -5.65 12.90 14.38
CA ASP A 60 -6.40 13.52 15.47
C ASP A 60 -7.92 13.56 15.16
N SER A 61 -8.30 13.79 13.91
CA SER A 61 -9.71 13.89 13.50
C SER A 61 -10.41 12.53 13.42
N PHE A 62 -9.67 11.47 13.05
CA PHE A 62 -10.25 10.16 12.82
C PHE A 62 -9.80 9.08 13.83
N CYS A 63 -8.97 9.45 14.81
CA CYS A 63 -8.42 8.55 15.85
C CYS A 63 -7.67 7.34 15.25
N VAL A 64 -6.79 7.61 14.29
CA VAL A 64 -6.04 6.59 13.53
C VAL A 64 -4.53 6.81 13.68
N TYR A 65 -3.72 5.76 13.48
CA TYR A 65 -2.27 5.79 13.76
C TYR A 65 -1.39 5.59 12.52
N GLY A 66 -1.95 5.11 11.41
CA GLY A 66 -1.25 4.83 10.16
C GLY A 66 -0.69 3.41 10.06
N ASP A 67 -1.13 2.50 10.93
CA ASP A 67 -0.77 1.10 10.87
C ASP A 67 -1.56 0.38 9.78
N ILE A 68 -0.91 -0.51 9.07
CA ILE A 68 -1.44 -1.18 7.88
C ILE A 68 -1.17 -2.66 8.02
N ASP A 69 -2.13 -3.45 7.57
CA ASP A 69 -2.03 -4.89 7.66
C ASP A 69 -1.06 -5.47 6.63
N GLU A 70 -0.56 -6.66 6.94
CA GLU A 70 0.38 -7.42 6.11
C GLU A 70 -0.16 -7.69 4.70
N LYS A 71 -1.48 -7.88 4.51
CA LYS A 71 -2.04 -8.14 3.18
C LYS A 71 -1.98 -6.90 2.30
N THR A 72 -2.19 -5.73 2.88
CA THR A 72 -2.04 -4.45 2.16
C THR A 72 -0.58 -4.22 1.77
N LEU A 73 0.37 -4.56 2.65
CA LEU A 73 1.81 -4.50 2.34
C LEU A 73 2.20 -5.46 1.21
N LEU A 74 1.75 -6.72 1.28
CA LEU A 74 1.93 -7.70 0.20
C LEU A 74 1.28 -7.23 -1.11
N GLY A 75 0.12 -6.58 -1.02
CA GLY A 75 -0.57 -5.99 -2.16
C GLY A 75 0.22 -4.85 -2.81
N GLU A 76 0.90 -4.00 -2.03
CA GLU A 76 1.80 -2.96 -2.59
C GLU A 76 2.95 -3.58 -3.38
N ILE A 77 3.62 -4.59 -2.81
CA ILE A 77 4.74 -5.28 -3.45
C ILE A 77 4.26 -5.94 -4.75
N SER A 78 3.15 -6.66 -4.68
CA SER A 78 2.50 -7.29 -5.82
C SER A 78 2.16 -6.28 -6.91
N HIS A 79 1.53 -5.16 -6.56
CA HIS A 79 1.19 -4.10 -7.51
C HIS A 79 2.45 -3.56 -8.21
N LYS A 80 3.50 -3.22 -7.45
CA LYS A 80 4.77 -2.73 -8.02
C LYS A 80 5.47 -3.74 -8.92
N TYR A 81 5.44 -5.02 -8.56
CA TYR A 81 5.95 -6.10 -9.41
C TYR A 81 5.20 -6.16 -10.74
N TYR A 82 3.87 -6.16 -10.72
CA TYR A 82 3.05 -6.21 -11.94
C TYR A 82 3.10 -4.94 -12.79
N GLN A 83 3.44 -3.78 -12.22
CA GLN A 83 3.72 -2.55 -12.97
C GLN A 83 5.15 -2.50 -13.55
N GLY A 84 6.01 -3.47 -13.22
CA GLY A 84 7.41 -3.49 -13.64
C GLY A 84 8.32 -2.53 -12.86
N GLU A 85 7.84 -1.96 -11.75
CA GLU A 85 8.66 -1.13 -10.85
C GLU A 85 9.60 -1.99 -9.99
N LEU A 86 9.23 -3.25 -9.74
CA LEU A 86 10.05 -4.25 -9.05
C LEU A 86 10.25 -5.45 -9.97
N ASN A 87 11.48 -5.93 -10.08
CA ASN A 87 11.74 -7.23 -10.66
C ASN A 87 11.36 -8.35 -9.67
N MET A 88 11.15 -9.56 -10.20
CA MET A 88 10.69 -10.71 -9.43
C MET A 88 11.59 -11.03 -8.22
N ARG A 89 12.91 -11.10 -8.43
CA ARG A 89 13.88 -11.38 -7.36
C ARG A 89 13.77 -10.35 -6.23
N LYS A 90 13.70 -9.06 -6.56
CA LYS A 90 13.59 -8.01 -5.54
C LYS A 90 12.24 -8.04 -4.83
N ALA A 91 11.15 -8.31 -5.55
CA ALA A 91 9.83 -8.45 -4.92
C ALA A 91 9.83 -9.59 -3.89
N VAL A 92 10.40 -10.75 -4.22
CA VAL A 92 10.56 -11.90 -3.31
C VAL A 92 11.46 -11.54 -2.12
N GLN A 93 12.61 -10.92 -2.36
CA GLN A 93 13.53 -10.53 -1.28
C GLN A 93 12.92 -9.53 -0.31
N ILE A 94 12.11 -8.58 -0.79
CA ILE A 94 11.42 -7.65 0.11
C ILE A 94 10.51 -8.41 1.07
N VAL A 95 9.76 -9.39 0.56
CA VAL A 95 8.82 -10.19 1.35
C VAL A 95 9.54 -11.09 2.34
N LEU A 96 10.65 -11.73 1.94
CA LEU A 96 11.37 -12.69 2.78
C LEU A 96 12.28 -12.02 3.83
N TYR A 97 12.90 -10.89 3.50
CA TYR A 97 14.05 -10.38 4.26
C TYR A 97 13.92 -8.93 4.68
N ASP A 98 13.30 -8.07 3.85
CA ASP A 98 13.29 -6.64 4.14
C ASP A 98 12.12 -6.24 5.05
N TRP A 99 10.94 -6.85 4.84
CA TRP A 99 9.72 -6.53 5.58
C TRP A 99 9.38 -7.69 6.52
N ASP A 100 9.09 -7.38 7.79
CA ASP A 100 8.72 -8.35 8.83
C ASP A 100 7.28 -8.86 8.63
N ILE A 101 7.02 -9.50 7.48
CA ILE A 101 5.73 -10.04 7.08
C ILE A 101 5.61 -11.48 7.56
N LYS A 102 4.58 -11.79 8.34
CA LYS A 102 4.34 -13.17 8.79
C LYS A 102 3.68 -14.00 7.71
N LEU A 103 4.46 -14.84 7.07
CA LEU A 103 3.98 -15.79 6.08
C LEU A 103 3.53 -17.10 6.71
N SER A 104 2.66 -17.83 6.00
CA SER A 104 2.48 -19.25 6.29
C SER A 104 3.79 -19.99 5.96
N LYS A 105 4.05 -21.11 6.65
CA LYS A 105 5.25 -21.93 6.36
C LYS A 105 5.29 -22.42 4.92
N GLU A 106 4.12 -22.63 4.31
CA GLU A 106 3.99 -23.07 2.92
C GLU A 106 4.40 -21.95 1.97
N ASP A 107 3.85 -20.74 2.15
CA ASP A 107 4.20 -19.57 1.34
C ASP A 107 5.67 -19.19 1.49
N GLU A 108 6.18 -19.21 2.73
CA GLU A 108 7.58 -18.94 3.03
C GLU A 108 8.49 -19.94 2.31
N SER A 109 8.20 -21.24 2.42
CA SER A 109 8.97 -22.29 1.72
C SER A 109 8.92 -22.12 0.21
N ASN A 110 7.76 -21.79 -0.35
CA ASN A 110 7.59 -21.58 -1.79
C ASN A 110 8.41 -20.37 -2.27
N LEU A 111 8.39 -19.26 -1.52
CA LEU A 111 9.17 -18.07 -1.85
C LEU A 111 10.68 -18.30 -1.73
N TYR A 112 11.15 -19.09 -0.75
CA TYR A 112 12.55 -19.50 -0.71
C TYR A 112 12.96 -20.33 -1.93
N ILE A 113 12.11 -21.26 -2.38
CA ILE A 113 12.37 -22.03 -3.62
C ILE A 113 12.45 -21.08 -4.83
N ALA A 114 11.57 -20.08 -4.88
CA ALA A 114 11.58 -19.09 -5.96
C ALA A 114 12.85 -18.22 -5.94
N ASP A 115 13.34 -17.80 -4.76
CA ASP A 115 14.60 -17.07 -4.60
C ASP A 115 15.80 -17.94 -5.01
N ASP A 116 15.83 -19.21 -4.59
CA ASP A 116 16.89 -20.17 -4.92
C ASP A 116 17.06 -20.37 -6.43
N TYR A 117 15.97 -20.33 -7.21
CA TYR A 117 16.08 -20.45 -8.66
C TYR A 117 17.00 -19.38 -9.28
N PHE A 118 17.06 -18.17 -8.72
CA PHE A 118 17.90 -17.08 -9.23
C PHE A 118 19.40 -17.33 -9.11
N ASP A 119 19.84 -18.21 -8.21
CA ASP A 119 21.25 -18.53 -8.03
C ASP A 119 21.64 -19.86 -8.69
N TRP A 120 20.68 -20.77 -8.94
CA TRP A 120 20.96 -22.15 -9.36
C TRP A 120 20.44 -22.54 -10.74
N HIS A 121 19.54 -21.75 -11.36
CA HIS A 121 18.88 -22.13 -12.60
C HIS A 121 19.29 -21.24 -13.79
N PRO A 122 19.53 -21.79 -15.00
CA PRO A 122 19.93 -21.00 -16.19
C PRO A 122 18.80 -20.10 -16.72
N ASN A 123 17.55 -20.35 -16.34
CA ASN A 123 16.41 -19.51 -16.67
C ASN A 123 15.54 -19.32 -15.41
N PRO A 124 15.97 -18.47 -14.48
CA PRO A 124 15.40 -18.41 -13.14
C PRO A 124 13.99 -17.81 -13.12
N GLU A 125 13.78 -16.72 -13.88
CA GLU A 125 12.50 -16.02 -13.95
C GLU A 125 11.38 -16.94 -14.42
N LYS A 126 11.64 -17.79 -15.43
CA LYS A 126 10.65 -18.73 -15.94
C LYS A 126 10.24 -19.77 -14.88
N MET A 127 11.18 -20.24 -14.05
CA MET A 127 10.91 -21.25 -13.03
C MET A 127 10.20 -20.65 -11.82
N ALA A 128 10.62 -19.45 -11.41
CA ALA A 128 10.04 -18.75 -10.26
C ALA A 128 8.67 -18.12 -10.58
N ALA A 129 8.36 -17.84 -11.85
CA ALA A 129 7.14 -17.14 -12.25
C ALA A 129 5.84 -17.76 -11.72
N GLU A 130 5.70 -19.09 -11.80
CA GLU A 130 4.47 -19.76 -11.36
C GLU A 130 4.26 -19.55 -9.86
N ILE A 131 5.27 -19.86 -9.05
CA ILE A 131 5.26 -19.70 -7.60
C ILE A 131 4.98 -18.24 -7.20
N VAL A 132 5.71 -17.31 -7.80
CA VAL A 132 5.64 -15.89 -7.43
C VAL A 132 4.29 -15.29 -7.84
N ASN A 133 3.77 -15.66 -9.02
CA ASN A 133 2.48 -15.17 -9.46
C ASN A 133 1.34 -15.75 -8.61
N ASP A 134 1.38 -17.04 -8.30
CA ASP A 134 0.39 -17.68 -7.43
C ASP A 134 0.37 -17.05 -6.04
N PHE A 135 1.53 -16.72 -5.50
CA PHE A 135 1.65 -16.00 -4.24
C PHE A 135 1.12 -14.56 -4.33
N PHE A 136 1.52 -13.78 -5.34
CA PHE A 136 1.19 -12.34 -5.40
C PHE A 136 -0.20 -12.01 -5.93
N ASN A 137 -0.79 -12.87 -6.76
CA ASN A 137 -2.08 -12.63 -7.43
C ASN A 137 -3.23 -12.30 -6.47
N PRO A 138 -3.42 -13.00 -5.34
CA PRO A 138 -4.51 -12.72 -4.42
C PRO A 138 -4.41 -11.34 -3.73
N TYR A 139 -3.19 -10.81 -3.55
CA TYR A 139 -2.96 -9.57 -2.79
C TYR A 139 -3.06 -8.31 -3.65
N ARG A 140 -2.73 -8.40 -4.94
CA ARG A 140 -2.80 -7.26 -5.88
C ARG A 140 -4.13 -6.48 -5.80
N PRO A 141 -5.30 -7.12 -5.95
CA PRO A 141 -6.58 -6.39 -5.99
C PRO A 141 -6.90 -5.71 -4.65
N ILE A 142 -6.36 -6.17 -3.52
CA ILE A 142 -6.58 -5.56 -2.21
C ILE A 142 -6.00 -4.16 -2.19
N TYR A 143 -4.73 -4.02 -2.58
CA TYR A 143 -4.04 -2.74 -2.63
C TYR A 143 -4.63 -1.80 -3.69
N GLU A 144 -4.92 -2.32 -4.88
CA GLU A 144 -5.51 -1.52 -5.96
C GLU A 144 -6.89 -0.96 -5.58
N ALA A 145 -7.74 -1.77 -4.94
CA ALA A 145 -9.04 -1.32 -4.47
C ALA A 145 -8.95 -0.20 -3.42
N LEU A 146 -7.97 -0.26 -2.51
CA LEU A 146 -7.73 0.80 -1.52
C LEU A 146 -7.17 2.06 -2.20
N LEU A 147 -6.22 1.90 -3.12
CA LEU A 147 -5.60 3.02 -3.83
C LEU A 147 -6.62 3.80 -4.68
N LEU A 148 -7.55 3.09 -5.34
CA LEU A 148 -8.63 3.68 -6.13
C LEU A 148 -9.59 4.57 -5.31
N LYS A 149 -9.68 4.39 -3.98
CA LYS A 149 -10.50 5.28 -3.13
C LYS A 149 -9.92 6.69 -3.03
N PHE A 150 -8.62 6.84 -3.27
CA PHE A 150 -7.85 8.07 -3.03
C PHE A 150 -7.14 8.60 -4.28
N LYS A 151 -7.10 7.84 -5.37
CA LYS A 151 -6.65 8.29 -6.69
C LYS A 151 -7.85 8.59 -7.58
N ALA A 152 -7.96 9.83 -8.03
CA ALA A 152 -9.03 10.35 -8.88
C ALA A 152 -8.50 10.76 -10.26
#